data_AF-A0A9D2ALE8-F1
#
_entry.id   AF-A0A9D2ALE8-F1
#
_cell.length_a   1.000
_cell.length_b   1.000
_cell.length_c   1.000
_cell.angle_alpha   90.00
_cell.angle_beta   90.00
_cell.angle_gamma   90.00
#
_symmetry.space_group_name_H-M   'P 1'
#
loop_
_entity.id
_entity.type
_entity.pdbx_description
1 polymer ?
#
loop_
_entity_poly.entity_id
_entity_poly.type
_entity_poly.pdbx_seq_one_letter_code
_entity_poly.pdbx_strand_id
1 'polypeptide(L)' 'MNIYTKPKYRRQGIAYKTLDLLVKAAKSRGITAISLEATDMGRPLYEKYGFVKMEHEMELPE' A
#
# COMPACT_ATOMS: atom_id res chain seq x y z
N MET A 1 3.21 -4.67 -3.40
CA MET A 1 3.18 -3.49 -4.30
C MET A 1 4.29 -2.55 -3.90
N ASN A 2 5.13 -2.10 -4.84
CA ASN A 2 6.27 -1.23 -4.52
C ASN A 2 5.90 0.23 -4.78
N ILE A 3 5.74 1.02 -3.71
CA ILE A 3 5.47 2.46 -3.80
C ILE A 3 6.66 3.21 -3.24
N TYR A 4 7.32 3.99 -4.10
CA TYR A 4 8.42 4.87 -3.73
C TYR A 4 8.10 6.31 -4.08
N THR A 5 8.36 7.23 -3.16
CA THR A 5 8.33 8.67 -3.43
C THR A 5 9.68 9.26 -3.03
N LYS A 6 10.32 9.94 -4.00
CA LYS A 6 11.61 10.62 -3.79
C LYS A 6 11.48 11.59 -2.60
N PRO A 7 12.47 11.66 -1.68
CA PRO A 7 12.37 12.44 -0.44
C PRO A 7 11.85 13.86 -0.60
N LYS A 8 12.34 14.60 -1.61
CA LYS A 8 11.93 15.98 -1.91
C LYS A 8 10.45 16.16 -2.29
N TYR A 9 9.73 15.09 -2.58
CA TYR A 9 8.32 15.11 -2.96
C TYR A 9 7.41 14.36 -1.96
N ARG A 10 7.95 13.93 -0.81
CA ARG A 10 7.14 13.27 0.22
C ARG A 10 6.20 14.28 0.89
N ARG A 11 5.14 13.76 1.53
CA ARG A 11 4.09 14.53 2.22
C ARG A 11 3.26 15.47 1.33
N GLN A 12 3.39 15.36 0.01
CA GLN A 12 2.57 16.10 -0.98
C GLN A 12 1.37 15.29 -1.52
N GLY A 13 1.06 14.15 -0.89
CA GLY A 13 -0.07 13.29 -1.29
C GLY A 13 0.16 12.43 -2.54
N ILE A 14 1.36 12.45 -3.13
CA ILE A 14 1.68 11.69 -4.36
C ILE A 14 1.45 10.19 -4.17
N ALA A 15 2.06 9.59 -3.14
CA ALA A 15 1.92 8.17 -2.86
C ALA A 15 0.46 7.75 -2.63
N TYR A 16 -0.34 8.61 -1.97
CA TYR A 16 -1.76 8.36 -1.74
C TYR A 16 -2.55 8.36 -3.04
N LYS A 17 -2.33 9.35 -3.91
CA LYS A 17 -2.96 9.42 -5.24
C LYS A 17 -2.58 8.22 -6.10
N THR A 18 -1.31 7.82 -6.09
CA THR A 18 -0.85 6.62 -6.81
C THR A 18 -1.54 5.36 -6.29
N LEU A 19 -1.60 5.19 -4.97
CA LEU A 19 -2.29 4.06 -4.34
C LEU A 19 -3.78 4.03 -4.72
N ASP A 20 -4.46 5.17 -4.66
CA ASP A 20 -5.88 5.27 -5.00
C ASP A 20 -6.17 4.87 -6.46
N LEU A 21 -5.32 5.29 -7.41
CA LEU A 21 -5.43 4.88 -8.81
C LEU A 21 -5.28 3.37 -8.97
N LEU A 22 -4.30 2.77 -8.28
CA LEU A 22 -4.03 1.34 -8.36
C LEU A 22 -5.17 0.52 -7.76
N VAL A 23 -5.70 0.92 -6.61
CA VAL A 23 -6.84 0.25 -5.96
C VAL A 23 -8.10 0.35 -6.83
N LYS A 24 -8.39 1.53 -7.38
CA LYS A 24 -9.54 1.72 -8.30
C LYS A 24 -9.42 0.85 -9.55
N ALA A 25 -8.23 0.78 -10.14
CA ALA A 25 -7.97 -0.07 -11.30
C ALA A 25 -8.09 -1.57 -10.99
N ALA A 26 -7.70 -2.00 -9.79
CA ALA A 26 -7.90 -3.37 -9.35
C ALA A 26 -9.39 -3.69 -9.17
N LYS A 27 -10.13 -2.81 -8.47
CA LYS A 27 -11.57 -2.96 -8.26
C LYS A 27 -12.37 -2.99 -9.56
N SER A 28 -12.02 -2.15 -10.54
CA SER A 28 -12.70 -2.15 -11.85
C SER A 28 -12.50 -3.43 -12.65
N ARG A 29 -11.45 -4.20 -12.35
CA ARG A 29 -11.18 -5.53 -12.93
C ARG A 29 -11.82 -6.68 -12.15
N GLY A 30 -12.63 -6.37 -11.12
CA GLY A 30 -13.23 -7.38 -10.26
C GLY A 30 -12.27 -8.01 -9.24
N ILE A 31 -11.09 -7.42 -9.01
CA ILE A 31 -10.17 -7.89 -7.99
C ILE A 31 -10.72 -7.49 -6.61
N THR A 32 -10.94 -8.49 -5.76
CA THR A 32 -11.61 -8.34 -4.45
C THR A 32 -10.64 -8.22 -3.29
N ALA A 33 -9.38 -8.60 -3.46
CA ALA A 33 -8.37 -8.60 -2.41
C ALA A 33 -7.07 -7.94 -2.89
N ILE A 34 -6.48 -7.09 -2.04
CA ILE A 34 -5.17 -6.47 -2.23
C ILE A 34 -4.42 -6.61 -0.93
N SER A 35 -3.34 -7.38 -0.93
CA SER A 35 -2.39 -7.48 0.17
C SER A 35 -1.09 -6.75 -0.16
N LEU A 36 -0.40 -6.30 0.88
CA LEU A 36 0.91 -5.66 0.75
C LEU A 36 1.71 -5.84 2.04
N GLU A 37 3.02 -5.82 1.88
CA GLU A 37 3.95 -5.63 2.97
C GLU A 37 4.26 -4.12 3.09
N ALA A 38 4.26 -3.61 4.32
CA ALA A 38 4.47 -2.20 4.60
C ALA A 38 5.73 -2.00 5.45
N THR A 39 6.68 -1.23 4.93
CA THR A 39 7.75 -0.65 5.76
C THR A 39 7.17 0.28 6.82
N ASP A 40 7.88 0.50 7.93
CA ASP A 40 7.45 1.38 9.02
C ASP A 40 7.08 2.79 8.54
N MET A 41 7.83 3.32 7.57
CA MET A 41 7.58 4.64 6.99
C MET A 41 6.33 4.65 6.08
N GLY A 42 6.04 3.54 5.41
CA GLY A 42 4.88 3.39 4.53
C GLY A 42 3.59 3.03 5.27
N ARG A 43 3.68 2.39 6.44
CA ARG A 43 2.52 1.91 7.22
C ARG A 43 1.43 2.99 7.45
N PRO A 44 1.75 4.23 7.87
CA PRO A 44 0.73 5.27 8.07
C PRO A 44 -0.04 5.65 6.80
N LEU A 45 0.58 5.49 5.62
CA LEU A 45 -0.09 5.74 4.34
C LEU A 45 -1.17 4.69 4.09
N TYR A 46 -0.84 3.42 4.27
CA TYR A 46 -1.73 2.30 4.00
C TYR A 46 -2.87 2.24 5.02
N GLU A 47 -2.57 2.44 6.30
CA GLU A 47 -3.60 2.55 7.37
C GLU A 47 -4.55 3.71 7.08
N LYS A 48 -4.03 4.89 6.69
CA LYS A 48 -4.87 6.04 6.31
C LYS A 48 -5.75 5.76 5.08
N TYR A 49 -5.31 4.90 4.16
CA TYR A 49 -6.14 4.49 3.03
C TYR A 49 -7.25 3.51 3.44
N GLY A 50 -7.03 2.74 4.51
CA GLY A 50 -7.97 1.74 5.03
C GLY A 50 -7.47 0.30 4.93
N PHE A 51 -6.18 0.08 4.69
CA PHE A 51 -5.58 -1.25 4.86
C PHE A 51 -5.59 -1.62 6.36
N VAL A 52 -5.86 -2.88 6.63
CA VAL A 52 -5.83 -3.46 7.97
C VAL A 52 -4.69 -4.46 8.09
N LYS A 53 -4.16 -4.63 9.31
CA LYS A 53 -3.10 -5.61 9.58
C LYS A 53 -3.64 -7.02 9.34
N MET A 54 -2.86 -7.86 8.66
CA MET A 54 -3.10 -9.31 8.59
C MET A 54 -2.33 -10.01 9.71
N GLU A 55 -2.98 -10.94 10.41
CA GLU A 55 -2.40 -11.63 11.58
C GLU A 55 -1.83 -13.02 11.26
N HIS A 56 -2.05 -13.53 10.04
CA HIS A 56 -1.78 -14.92 9.68
C HIS A 56 -0.63 -15.08 8.66
N GLU A 57 0.26 -14.10 8.55
CA GLU A 57 1.43 -14.20 7.66
C GLU A 57 2.50 -15.09 8.30
N MET A 58 3.19 -15.89 7.48
CA MET A 58 4.29 -16.76 7.88
C MET A 58 5.43 -16.58 6.87
N GLU A 59 6.65 -16.43 7.38
CA GLU A 59 7.88 -16.35 6.58
C GLU A 59 8.72 -17.61 6.84
N LEU A 60 9.30 -18.21 5.80
CA LEU A 60 10.33 -19.24 5.94
C LEU A 60 11.69 -18.58 5.66
N PRO A 61 12.47 -18.23 6.69
CA PRO A 61 13.81 -17.67 6.49
C PRO A 61 14.76 -18.73 5.91
N GLU A 62 15.71 -18.26 5.08
CA GLU A 62 16.84 -19.07 4.57
C GLU A 62 17.84 -19.42 5.67
#